data_AF-A0A920SKT7-F1
#
_entry.id   AF-A0A920SKT7-F1
#
_cell.length_a   1.000
_cell.length_b   1.000
_cell.length_c   1.000
_cell.angle_alpha   90.00
_cell.angle_beta   90.00
_cell.angle_gamma   90.00
#
_symmetry.space_group_name_H-M   'P 1'
#
loop_
_entity.id
_entity.type
_entity.pdbx_description
1 polymer ?
#
loop_
_entity_poly.entity_id
_entity_poly.type
_entity_poly.pdbx_seq_one_letter_code
_entity_poly.pdbx_strand_id
1 'polypeptide(L)'
;MNLPDLTTGEPLTDPGRFVSANAYLGCWGIVEALDRAADIVVTGRATDAAIVCGPAAWHQGWARDDWDALAGAVVAGHVIECGTQATGGNYSFFTEVPGMARVGFPWAEVAADGSSTIGKHDGVGGQVSIGTVTSQLLTRSAHRPTSGPT
;
A
#
# COMPACT_ATOMS: atom_id res chain seq x y z
N MET A 1 -27.40 -6.20 11.96
CA MET A 1 -26.42 -5.56 11.07
C MET A 1 -26.84 -5.90 9.65
N ASN A 2 -27.39 -4.94 8.91
CA ASN A 2 -27.94 -5.21 7.57
C ASN A 2 -26.88 -4.78 6.53
N LEU A 3 -25.78 -5.54 6.47
CA LEU A 3 -24.75 -5.33 5.46
C LEU A 3 -25.15 -6.13 4.22
N PRO A 4 -25.36 -5.47 3.06
CA PRO A 4 -25.57 -6.19 1.81
C PRO A 4 -24.26 -6.81 1.35
N ASP A 5 -24.34 -8.00 0.78
CA ASP A 5 -23.24 -8.60 0.06
C ASP A 5 -22.90 -7.74 -1.18
N LEU A 6 -21.64 -7.35 -1.35
CA LEU A 6 -21.23 -6.43 -2.41
C LEU A 6 -21.30 -7.04 -3.83
N THR A 7 -21.46 -8.35 -3.96
CA THR A 7 -21.54 -9.06 -5.24
C THR A 7 -22.99 -9.29 -5.67
N THR A 8 -23.84 -9.66 -4.71
CA THR A 8 -25.22 -10.12 -4.94
C THR A 8 -26.28 -9.12 -4.49
N GLY A 9 -25.93 -8.16 -3.63
CA GLY A 9 -26.86 -7.19 -3.04
C GLY A 9 -27.79 -7.77 -1.97
N GLU A 10 -27.80 -9.09 -1.80
CA GLU A 10 -28.59 -9.78 -0.80
C GLU A 10 -28.04 -9.53 0.61
N PRO A 11 -28.89 -9.45 1.64
CA PRO A 11 -28.42 -9.24 3.00
C PRO A 11 -27.61 -10.44 3.51
N LEU A 12 -26.50 -10.15 4.20
CA LEU A 12 -25.68 -11.12 4.91
C LEU A 12 -26.45 -11.65 6.14
N THR A 13 -27.41 -12.55 5.89
CA THR A 13 -28.44 -12.97 6.85
C THR A 13 -28.03 -14.15 7.74
N ASP A 14 -27.05 -14.96 7.32
CA ASP A 14 -26.59 -16.12 8.06
C ASP A 14 -25.08 -16.03 8.37
N PRO A 15 -24.72 -15.56 9.58
CA PRO A 15 -23.32 -15.50 10.04
C PRO A 15 -22.61 -16.85 10.03
N GLY A 16 -23.34 -17.96 10.18
CA GLY A 16 -22.77 -19.32 10.22
C GLY A 16 -22.19 -19.80 8.89
N ARG A 17 -22.53 -19.12 7.78
CA ARG A 17 -21.97 -19.39 6.45
C ARG A 17 -20.60 -18.77 6.22
N PHE A 18 -20.16 -17.86 7.10
CA PHE A 18 -18.90 -17.14 6.96
C PHE A 18 -17.85 -17.69 7.94
N VAL A 19 -16.70 -18.09 7.40
CA VAL A 19 -15.58 -18.62 8.20
C VAL A 19 -14.82 -17.49 8.92
N SER A 20 -14.75 -16.30 8.32
CA SER A 20 -14.11 -15.13 8.93
C SER A 20 -14.65 -13.82 8.35
N ALA A 21 -14.55 -12.74 9.13
CA ALA A 21 -14.72 -11.37 8.68
C ALA A 21 -13.46 -10.59 9.06
N ASN A 22 -12.90 -9.83 8.13
CA ASN A 22 -11.66 -9.08 8.35
C ASN A 22 -11.91 -7.59 8.13
N ALA A 23 -11.58 -6.78 9.13
CA ALA A 23 -11.53 -5.32 8.99
C ALA A 23 -10.07 -4.90 8.78
N TYR A 24 -9.84 -4.01 7.82
CA TYR A 24 -8.57 -3.33 7.64
C TYR A 24 -8.72 -1.89 8.11
N LEU A 25 -7.85 -1.49 9.03
CA LEU A 25 -7.82 -0.16 9.63
C LEU A 25 -7.02 0.81 8.75
N GLY A 26 -7.45 2.07 8.76
CA GLY A 26 -6.73 3.17 8.11
C GLY A 26 -5.59 3.73 8.96
N CYS A 27 -5.02 4.85 8.52
CA CYS A 27 -3.82 5.47 9.08
C CYS A 27 -4.03 6.19 10.43
N TRP A 28 -5.23 6.66 10.75
CA TRP A 28 -5.44 7.59 11.87
C TRP A 28 -5.16 7.02 13.26
N GLY A 29 -5.29 5.70 13.46
CA GLY A 29 -4.87 5.08 14.72
C GLY A 29 -3.35 5.11 14.92
N ILE A 30 -2.58 5.12 13.83
CA ILE A 30 -1.12 5.27 13.88
C ILE A 30 -0.78 6.71 14.25
N VAL A 31 -1.43 7.70 13.61
CA VAL A 31 -1.26 9.13 13.93
C VAL A 31 -1.53 9.39 15.42
N GLU A 32 -2.66 8.90 15.93
CA GLU A 32 -3.01 9.06 17.35
C GLU A 32 -1.97 8.45 18.30
N ALA A 33 -1.42 7.29 17.96
CA ALA A 33 -0.37 6.67 18.77
C ALA A 33 0.92 7.51 18.77
N LEU A 34 1.31 8.05 17.62
CA LEU A 34 2.49 8.90 17.48
C LEU A 34 2.31 10.26 18.18
N ASP A 35 1.12 10.86 18.13
CA ASP A 35 0.78 12.07 18.88
C ASP A 35 0.94 11.90 20.40
N ARG A 36 0.78 10.66 20.88
CA ARG A 36 1.02 10.28 22.29
C ARG A 36 2.49 9.96 22.58
N ALA A 37 3.40 10.40 21.69
CA ALA A 37 4.84 10.21 21.78
C ALA A 37 5.28 8.73 21.77
N ALA A 38 4.56 7.86 21.07
CA ALA A 38 5.02 6.49 20.86
C ALA A 38 6.23 6.46 19.91
N ASP A 39 7.30 5.76 20.31
CA ASP A 39 8.46 5.51 19.43
C ASP A 39 8.18 4.38 18.41
N ILE A 40 7.34 3.42 18.79
CA ILE A 40 7.00 2.24 18.00
C ILE A 40 5.49 2.00 18.10
N VAL A 41 4.83 1.86 16.95
CA VAL A 41 3.40 1.55 16.86
C VAL A 41 3.23 0.13 16.34
N VAL A 42 2.59 -0.73 17.14
CA VAL A 42 2.16 -2.07 16.72
C VAL A 42 0.64 -2.03 16.49
N THR A 43 0.23 -2.24 15.25
CA THR A 43 -1.19 -2.22 14.85
C THR A 43 -1.70 -3.63 14.57
N GLY A 44 -3.03 -3.81 14.63
CA GLY A 44 -3.71 -4.98 14.08
C GLY A 44 -3.67 -4.96 12.54
N ARG A 45 -4.72 -5.49 11.88
CA ARG A 45 -4.82 -5.40 10.41
C ARG A 45 -4.99 -3.95 9.97
N ALA A 46 -3.92 -3.30 9.54
CA ALA A 46 -3.96 -2.04 8.81
C ALA A 46 -3.91 -2.32 7.30
N THR A 47 -4.39 -1.40 6.48
CA THR A 47 -4.13 -1.47 5.03
C THR A 47 -2.63 -1.29 4.78
N ASP A 48 -2.13 -1.89 3.70
CA ASP A 48 -0.71 -1.79 3.31
C ASP A 48 -0.25 -0.34 3.15
N ALA A 49 -1.11 0.54 2.62
CA ALA A 49 -0.82 1.96 2.50
C ALA A 49 -0.90 2.72 3.85
N ALA A 50 -1.67 2.24 4.84
CA ALA A 50 -1.86 2.95 6.10
C ALA A 50 -0.57 3.04 6.92
N ILE A 51 0.32 2.03 6.82
CA ILE A 51 1.60 2.02 7.54
C ILE A 51 2.61 3.05 6.99
N VAL A 52 2.37 3.60 5.81
CA VAL A 52 3.16 4.71 5.23
C VAL A 52 2.42 6.04 5.39
N CYS A 53 1.12 6.06 5.10
CA CYS A 53 0.27 7.24 5.23
C CYS A 53 0.19 7.76 6.68
N GLY A 54 0.16 6.87 7.69
CA GLY A 54 0.09 7.26 9.10
C GLY A 54 1.30 8.07 9.57
N PRO A 55 2.52 7.54 9.48
CA PRO A 55 3.72 8.30 9.83
C PRO A 55 3.90 9.57 8.99
N ALA A 56 3.55 9.55 7.69
CA ALA A 56 3.61 10.73 6.83
C ALA A 56 2.65 11.83 7.29
N ALA A 57 1.37 11.48 7.53
CA ALA A 57 0.37 12.43 8.02
C ALA A 57 0.74 13.01 9.38
N TRP A 58 1.25 12.17 10.30
CA TRP A 58 1.76 12.63 11.60
C TRP A 58 2.95 13.58 11.45
N HIS A 59 3.96 13.21 10.66
CA HIS A 59 5.18 13.98 10.50
C HIS A 59 4.92 15.36 9.85
N GLN A 60 4.05 15.40 8.84
CA GLN A 60 3.71 16.61 8.11
C GLN A 60 2.56 17.42 8.75
N GLY A 61 1.91 16.87 9.78
CA GLY A 61 0.80 17.52 10.48
C GLY A 61 -0.47 17.66 9.65
N TRP A 62 -0.75 16.71 8.75
CA TRP A 62 -1.91 16.76 7.86
C TRP A 62 -3.24 16.54 8.59
N ALA A 63 -4.25 17.29 8.15
CA ALA A 63 -5.64 17.10 8.52
C ALA A 63 -6.26 15.93 7.76
N ARG A 64 -7.45 15.50 8.22
CA ARG A 64 -8.16 14.36 7.62
C ARG A 64 -8.66 14.63 6.20
N ASP A 65 -8.78 15.90 5.86
CA ASP A 65 -9.31 16.42 4.61
C ASP A 65 -8.24 17.04 3.69
N ASP A 66 -6.95 16.86 4.02
CA ASP A 66 -5.83 17.15 3.11
C ASP A 66 -5.71 16.06 2.03
N TRP A 67 -6.77 15.92 1.23
CA TRP A 67 -6.99 14.76 0.35
C TRP A 67 -5.87 14.53 -0.66
N ASP A 68 -5.32 15.60 -1.23
CA ASP A 68 -4.25 15.49 -2.23
C ASP A 68 -2.97 14.94 -1.60
N ALA A 69 -2.61 15.45 -0.41
CA ALA A 69 -1.43 15.01 0.31
C ALA A 69 -1.58 13.55 0.80
N LEU A 70 -2.76 13.22 1.33
CA LEU A 70 -3.11 11.86 1.74
C LEU A 70 -3.12 10.89 0.57
N ALA A 71 -3.63 11.29 -0.60
CA ALA A 71 -3.63 10.48 -1.81
C ALA A 71 -2.20 10.20 -2.28
N GLY A 72 -1.33 11.22 -2.28
CA GLY A 72 0.09 11.07 -2.57
C GLY A 72 0.79 10.07 -1.64
N ALA A 73 0.54 10.15 -0.34
CA ALA A 73 1.09 9.21 0.62
C ALA A 73 0.55 7.77 0.47
N VAL A 74 -0.72 7.61 0.07
CA VAL A 74 -1.28 6.29 -0.27
C VAL A 74 -0.60 5.69 -1.50
N VAL A 75 -0.34 6.51 -2.53
CA VAL A 75 0.39 6.08 -3.73
C VAL A 75 1.83 5.69 -3.36
N ALA A 76 2.53 6.51 -2.58
CA ALA A 76 3.87 6.19 -2.09
C ALA A 76 3.89 4.87 -1.32
N GLY A 77 2.91 4.67 -0.42
CA GLY A 77 2.73 3.43 0.31
C GLY A 77 2.56 2.21 -0.59
N HIS A 78 1.69 2.32 -1.60
CA HIS A 78 1.47 1.25 -2.56
C HIS A 78 2.72 0.93 -3.39
N VAL A 79 3.55 1.93 -3.72
CA VAL A 79 4.79 1.70 -4.46
C VAL A 79 5.81 0.90 -3.62
N ILE A 80 5.93 1.18 -2.33
CA ILE A 80 6.94 0.54 -1.47
C ILE A 80 6.42 -0.71 -0.74
N GLU A 81 5.14 -1.04 -0.88
CA GLU A 81 4.56 -2.23 -0.28
C GLU A 81 5.04 -3.53 -0.95
N CYS A 82 4.77 -4.66 -0.31
CA CYS A 82 4.97 -6.00 -0.87
C CYS A 82 6.43 -6.35 -1.27
N GLY A 83 7.41 -5.60 -0.75
CA GLY A 83 8.82 -5.93 -0.81
C GLY A 83 9.55 -5.31 -1.99
N THR A 84 10.16 -6.11 -2.87
CA THR A 84 11.05 -5.62 -3.93
C THR A 84 10.34 -5.30 -5.24
N GLN A 85 9.03 -5.09 -5.23
CA GLN A 85 8.24 -5.00 -6.46
C GLN A 85 8.59 -3.75 -7.29
N ALA A 86 8.63 -2.57 -6.65
CA ALA A 86 9.04 -1.32 -7.31
C ALA A 86 10.53 -1.27 -7.72
N THR A 87 11.34 -2.23 -7.27
CA THR A 87 12.76 -2.36 -7.63
C THR A 87 13.04 -3.49 -8.62
N GLY A 88 12.00 -4.09 -9.20
CA GLY A 88 12.09 -5.08 -10.28
C GLY A 88 11.44 -6.44 -9.98
N GLY A 89 11.03 -6.71 -8.74
CA GLY A 89 10.48 -8.01 -8.32
C GLY A 89 9.17 -8.41 -8.99
N ASN A 90 8.44 -7.45 -9.57
CA ASN A 90 7.20 -7.67 -10.30
C ASN A 90 7.25 -7.08 -11.72
N TYR A 91 8.47 -6.85 -12.23
CA TYR A 91 8.69 -6.28 -13.56
C TYR A 91 8.84 -7.40 -14.59
N SER A 92 8.02 -7.41 -15.63
CA SER A 92 8.04 -8.50 -16.63
C SER A 92 9.37 -8.60 -17.38
N PHE A 93 10.10 -7.49 -17.52
CA PHE A 93 11.43 -7.44 -18.13
C PHE A 93 12.52 -7.60 -17.07
N PHE A 94 12.34 -8.50 -16.10
CA PHE A 94 13.27 -8.71 -14.99
C PHE A 94 14.69 -9.09 -15.42
N THR A 95 14.87 -9.65 -16.62
CA THR A 95 16.20 -9.95 -17.19
C THR A 95 17.01 -8.70 -17.53
N GLU A 96 16.34 -7.56 -17.70
CA GLU A 96 16.97 -6.26 -17.95
C GLU A 96 17.37 -5.55 -16.65
N VAL A 97 16.89 -6.05 -15.50
CA VAL A 97 17.17 -5.47 -14.19
C VAL A 97 18.47 -6.07 -13.62
N PRO A 98 19.48 -5.26 -13.29
CA PRO A 98 20.75 -5.77 -12.78
C PRO A 98 20.60 -6.35 -11.36
N GLY A 99 21.34 -7.41 -11.06
CA GLY A 99 21.47 -7.92 -9.68
C GLY A 99 20.21 -8.56 -9.09
N MET A 100 19.34 -9.15 -9.91
CA MET A 100 18.10 -9.80 -9.47
C MET A 100 18.25 -10.93 -8.43
N ALA A 101 19.47 -11.45 -8.22
CA ALA A 101 19.75 -12.41 -7.15
C ALA A 101 19.68 -11.80 -5.73
N ARG A 102 19.84 -10.48 -5.60
CA ARG A 102 19.81 -9.77 -4.31
C ARG A 102 19.22 -8.36 -4.46
N VAL A 103 17.94 -8.32 -4.82
CA VAL A 103 17.19 -7.07 -5.04
C VAL A 103 17.03 -6.29 -3.74
N GLY A 104 17.28 -4.98 -3.81
CA GLY A 104 17.05 -4.06 -2.70
C GLY A 104 15.58 -3.73 -2.50
N PHE A 105 15.16 -3.54 -1.25
CA PHE A 105 13.84 -2.98 -0.95
C PHE A 105 13.80 -1.49 -1.32
N PRO A 106 12.66 -1.00 -1.83
CA PRO A 106 12.46 0.42 -2.07
C PRO A 106 12.29 1.19 -0.76
N TRP A 107 12.53 2.49 -0.83
CA TRP A 107 12.13 3.48 0.19
C TRP A 107 11.41 4.65 -0.49
N ALA A 108 10.60 5.38 0.27
CA ALA A 108 9.94 6.59 -0.20
C ALA A 108 10.24 7.76 0.74
N GLU A 109 10.65 8.89 0.18
CA GLU A 109 10.63 10.18 0.85
C GLU A 109 9.33 10.90 0.46
N VAL A 110 8.49 11.21 1.44
CA VAL A 110 7.18 11.85 1.22
C VAL A 110 7.26 13.31 1.65
N ALA A 111 7.06 14.22 0.69
CA ALA A 111 7.05 15.66 0.91
C ALA A 111 5.73 16.15 1.52
N ALA A 112 5.73 17.39 2.00
CA ALA A 112 4.57 18.00 2.67
C ALA A 112 3.33 18.15 1.77
N ASP A 113 3.50 18.21 0.45
CA ASP A 113 2.41 18.26 -0.54
C ASP A 113 1.92 16.86 -0.97
N GLY A 114 2.47 15.80 -0.40
CA GLY A 114 2.18 14.40 -0.75
C GLY A 114 2.96 13.88 -1.96
N SER A 115 3.75 14.71 -2.65
CA SER A 115 4.67 14.20 -3.66
C SER A 115 5.74 13.30 -3.01
N SER A 116 6.29 12.35 -3.77
CA SER A 116 7.27 11.42 -3.22
C SER A 116 8.40 11.08 -4.18
N THR A 117 9.61 10.95 -3.61
CA THR A 117 10.75 10.35 -4.30
C THR A 117 10.86 8.89 -3.91
N ILE A 118 10.98 8.02 -4.91
CA ILE A 118 11.17 6.57 -4.71
C ILE A 118 12.63 6.24 -4.98
N GLY A 119 13.25 5.55 -4.04
CA GLY A 119 14.64 5.12 -4.13
C GLY A 119 14.84 3.68 -3.73
N LYS A 120 16.09 3.24 -3.81
CA LYS A 120 16.59 1.99 -3.24
C LYS A 120 17.97 2.25 -2.63
N HIS A 121 18.44 1.37 -1.77
CA HIS A 121 19.79 1.48 -1.25
C HIS A 121 20.86 1.23 -2.33
N ASP A 122 22.05 1.80 -2.10
CA ASP A 122 23.25 1.53 -2.90
C ASP A 122 23.81 0.13 -2.59
N GLY A 123 24.58 -0.42 -3.52
CA GLY A 123 25.25 -1.72 -3.34
C GLY A 123 24.34 -2.96 -3.36
N VAL A 124 23.03 -2.79 -3.54
CA VAL A 124 22.05 -3.87 -3.74
C VAL A 124 21.53 -3.89 -5.17
N GLY A 125 21.10 -5.06 -5.64
CA GLY A 125 20.52 -5.25 -6.97
C GLY A 125 19.14 -4.62 -7.11
N GLY A 126 18.54 -4.79 -8.27
CA GLY A 126 17.31 -4.10 -8.64
C GLY A 126 17.56 -2.75 -9.29
N GLN A 127 16.47 -2.14 -9.74
CA GLN A 127 16.46 -0.82 -10.33
C GLN A 127 15.14 -0.12 -10.01
N VAL A 128 15.21 1.15 -9.65
CA VAL A 128 14.03 2.03 -9.65
C VAL A 128 13.97 2.72 -11.01
N SER A 129 12.89 2.48 -11.75
CA SER A 129 12.64 3.13 -13.04
C SER A 129 11.15 3.40 -13.21
N ILE A 130 10.80 4.18 -14.24
CA ILE A 130 9.39 4.37 -14.62
C ILE A 130 8.73 3.02 -14.85
N GLY A 131 9.41 2.07 -15.51
CA GLY A 131 8.87 0.74 -15.78
C GLY A 131 8.57 -0.06 -14.51
N THR A 132 9.52 -0.13 -13.58
CA THR A 132 9.35 -0.92 -12.34
C THR A 132 8.29 -0.33 -11.42
N VAL A 133 8.24 1.00 -11.29
CA VAL A 133 7.21 1.71 -10.51
C VAL A 133 5.84 1.58 -11.17
N THR A 134 5.75 1.73 -12.49
CA THR A 134 4.48 1.58 -13.22
C THR A 134 3.93 0.16 -13.10
N SER A 135 4.78 -0.86 -13.23
CA SER A 135 4.35 -2.25 -13.00
C SER A 135 3.79 -2.43 -11.60
N GLN A 136 4.40 -1.82 -10.58
CA GLN A 136 3.88 -1.92 -9.22
C GLN A 136 2.50 -1.26 -9.09
N LEU A 137 2.36 -0.03 -9.58
CA LEU A 137 1.10 0.71 -9.55
C LEU A 137 -0.04 -0.03 -10.28
N LEU A 138 0.26 -0.67 -11.41
CA LEU A 138 -0.75 -1.31 -12.25
C LEU A 138 -1.13 -2.73 -11.78
N THR A 139 -0.23 -3.43 -11.11
CA THR A 139 -0.45 -4.86 -10.80
C THR A 139 -1.70 -5.07 -9.95
N ARG A 140 -1.97 -4.18 -8.99
CA ARG A 140 -3.15 -4.29 -8.11
C ARG A 140 -4.45 -3.83 -8.78
N SER A 141 -4.38 -2.97 -9.79
CA SER A 141 -5.56 -2.50 -10.55
C SER A 141 -5.99 -3.44 -11.69
N ALA A 142 -5.13 -4.37 -12.10
CA ALA A 142 -5.37 -5.24 -13.25
C ALA A 142 -6.09 -6.57 -12.94
N HIS A 143 -6.57 -6.81 -11.72
CA HIS A 143 -7.42 -7.98 -11.44
C HIS A 143 -8.83 -7.78 -12.00
N ARG A 144 -9.02 -8.12 -13.27
CA ARG A 144 -10.33 -8.29 -13.87
C ARG A 144 -11.00 -9.51 -13.23
N PRO A 145 -12.21 -9.41 -12.64
CA PRO A 145 -12.94 -10.60 -12.23
C PRO A 145 -13.20 -11.42 -13.49
N THR A 146 -12.71 -12.66 -13.51
CA THR A 146 -13.01 -13.60 -14.59
C THR A 146 -14.53 -13.84 -14.56
N SER A 147 -15.25 -13.28 -15.54
CA SER A 147 -16.59 -13.74 -15.87
C SER A 147 -16.50 -15.22 -16.22
N GLY A 148 -17.14 -16.08 -15.42
CA GLY A 148 -17.21 -17.51 -15.67
C GLY A 148 -17.86 -17.84 -17.03
N PRO A 149 -17.66 -19.06 -17.56
CA PRO A 149 -18.13 -19.42 -18.89
C PRO A 149 -19.67 -19.42 -18.93
N THR A 150 -20.21 -18.82 -19.98
CA THR A 150 -21.62 -18.89 -20.40
C THR A 150 -22.04 -20.29 -20.81
#